data_AF-A0A9E3TVM9-F1
#
_entry.id   AF-A0A9E3TVM9-F1
#
_cell.length_a   1.000
_cell.length_b   1.000
_cell.length_c   1.000
_cell.angle_alpha   90.00
_cell.angle_beta   90.00
_cell.angle_gamma   90.00
#
_symmetry.space_group_name_H-M   'P 1'
#
loop_
_entity.id
_entity.type
_entity.pdbx_description
1 polymer ?
#
loop_
_entity_poly.entity_id
_entity_poly.type
_entity_poly.pdbx_seq_one_letter_code
_entity_poly.pdbx_strand_id
1 'polypeptide(L)'
;MIASHFDWERHASRAEPLLKFLEELNEPFGLEHSFRVCPRGIFAHRFLASTARTSVDCQAVVELCLRLGIPNHCSGEVHHHLESAKFLHLGYEEGSASCLYKIYLETGHDCEPEGSVVQHHAIKWDSIDNSKYVRSKYIWYRLQTVTNVLDRLDAIYGGDSESSLEIARDMIFLGASRIPVEDLHYMEVTESGSLRSSFDINFYSAELRVQDLVPFLVRACERYSTSISELQSLCDSIGGEVLGHLAGGIHRNGDEFFNVYYGVEQRQGQSPAHGPIRG
;
A
#
# COMPACT_ATOMS: atom_id res chain seq x y z
N MET A 1 5.95 -8.86 -27.69
CA MET A 1 4.83 -8.46 -26.81
C MET A 1 4.34 -9.71 -26.12
N ILE A 2 4.89 -10.02 -24.95
CA ILE A 2 4.38 -11.08 -24.07
C ILE A 2 3.88 -10.32 -22.85
N ALA A 3 2.57 -10.13 -22.77
CA ALA A 3 1.93 -9.71 -21.55
C ALA A 3 1.88 -10.97 -20.65
N SER A 4 2.79 -11.08 -19.68
CA SER A 4 2.67 -12.06 -18.61
C SER A 4 1.63 -11.53 -17.62
N HIS A 5 0.35 -11.67 -17.96
CA HIS A 5 -0.72 -11.43 -17.00
C HIS A 5 -0.72 -12.58 -16.00
N PHE A 6 -0.18 -12.30 -14.82
CA PHE A 6 -0.60 -12.98 -13.60
C PHE A 6 -2.14 -12.92 -13.57
N ASP A 7 -2.79 -14.09 -13.60
CA ASP A 7 -4.22 -14.25 -13.89
C ASP A 7 -5.09 -13.67 -12.75
N TRP A 8 -5.19 -12.34 -12.73
CA TRP A 8 -5.97 -11.56 -11.78
C TRP A 8 -7.48 -11.84 -11.91
N GLU A 9 -7.92 -12.27 -13.09
CA GLU A 9 -9.33 -12.49 -13.43
C GLU A 9 -9.96 -13.64 -12.63
N ARG A 10 -9.17 -14.64 -12.20
CA ARG A 10 -9.71 -15.80 -11.44
C ARG A 10 -10.03 -15.53 -9.97
N HIS A 11 -9.51 -14.45 -9.37
CA HIS A 11 -9.71 -14.10 -7.95
C HIS A 11 -10.49 -12.77 -7.77
N ALA A 12 -10.94 -12.17 -8.87
CA ALA A 12 -11.43 -10.79 -8.94
C ALA A 12 -12.82 -10.50 -8.30
N SER A 13 -13.62 -11.49 -7.92
CA SER A 13 -15.05 -11.23 -7.58
C SER A 13 -15.26 -10.24 -6.42
N ARG A 14 -14.32 -10.18 -5.46
CA ARG A 14 -14.41 -9.24 -4.32
C ARG A 14 -13.67 -7.94 -4.57
N ALA A 15 -12.67 -7.91 -5.46
CA ALA A 15 -12.05 -6.66 -5.89
C ALA A 15 -12.95 -5.87 -6.86
N GLU A 16 -13.80 -6.57 -7.61
CA GLU A 16 -14.62 -6.04 -8.69
C GLU A 16 -15.43 -4.80 -8.31
N PRO A 17 -16.15 -4.73 -7.16
CA PRO A 17 -16.94 -3.53 -6.85
C PRO A 17 -16.08 -2.28 -6.66
N LEU A 18 -14.84 -2.43 -6.18
CA LEU A 18 -13.89 -1.33 -5.99
C LEU A 18 -13.32 -0.89 -7.35
N LEU A 19 -12.89 -1.84 -8.17
CA LEU A 19 -12.37 -1.55 -9.51
C LEU A 19 -13.43 -0.92 -10.40
N LYS A 20 -14.65 -1.47 -10.40
CA LYS A 20 -15.78 -0.93 -11.13
C LYS A 20 -16.12 0.50 -10.71
N PHE A 21 -16.09 0.78 -9.40
CA PHE A 21 -16.30 2.15 -8.92
C PHE A 21 -15.29 3.12 -9.53
N LEU A 22 -14.01 2.75 -9.56
CA LEU A 22 -12.94 3.58 -10.15
C LEU A 22 -13.08 3.71 -11.67
N GLU A 23 -13.44 2.63 -12.35
CA GLU A 23 -13.67 2.63 -13.80
C GLU A 23 -14.88 3.49 -14.17
N GLU A 24 -15.89 3.61 -13.30
CA GLU A 24 -17.04 4.48 -13.51
C GLU A 24 -16.73 5.96 -13.24
N LEU A 25 -15.60 6.27 -12.59
CA LEU A 25 -15.08 7.65 -12.49
C LEU A 25 -14.62 8.06 -13.88
N ASN A 26 -15.08 9.19 -14.41
CA ASN A 26 -14.65 9.68 -15.72
C ASN A 26 -13.25 10.33 -15.69
N GLU A 27 -12.36 9.80 -14.86
CA GLU A 27 -11.16 10.48 -14.38
C GLU A 27 -9.98 9.49 -14.34
N PRO A 28 -8.73 9.97 -14.53
CA PRO A 28 -7.56 9.13 -14.40
C PRO A 28 -7.38 8.57 -12.98
N PHE A 29 -6.88 7.35 -12.90
CA PHE A 29 -6.41 6.76 -11.65
C PHE A 29 -5.16 5.89 -11.89
N GLY A 30 -4.26 5.87 -10.91
CA GLY A 30 -3.12 4.96 -10.89
C GLY A 30 -3.51 3.67 -10.18
N LEU A 31 -3.23 2.51 -10.79
CA LEU A 31 -3.37 1.21 -10.15
C LEU A 31 -1.98 0.62 -9.89
N GLU A 32 -1.65 0.37 -8.64
CA GLU A 32 -0.37 -0.19 -8.21
C GLU A 32 -0.58 -1.56 -7.57
N HIS A 33 0.21 -2.55 -7.99
CA HIS A 33 0.17 -3.89 -7.42
C HIS A 33 1.15 -4.02 -6.26
N SER A 34 0.90 -4.98 -5.36
CA SER A 34 1.85 -5.29 -4.29
C SER A 34 1.80 -6.74 -3.86
N PHE A 35 2.90 -7.20 -3.26
CA PHE A 35 2.90 -8.46 -2.51
C PHE A 35 3.43 -8.25 -1.09
N ARG A 36 3.07 -9.16 -0.17
CA ARG A 36 3.65 -9.25 1.18
C ARG A 36 4.49 -10.51 1.30
N VAL A 37 5.63 -10.42 1.97
CA VAL A 37 6.38 -11.57 2.48
C VAL A 37 6.37 -11.49 4.02
N CYS A 38 5.93 -12.54 4.70
CA CYS A 38 5.92 -12.64 6.16
C CYS A 38 5.93 -14.12 6.62
N PRO A 39 6.05 -14.43 7.92
CA PRO A 39 6.04 -15.80 8.44
C PRO A 39 4.85 -16.68 8.02
N ARG A 40 3.74 -16.07 7.58
CA ARG A 40 2.55 -16.79 7.11
C ARG A 40 2.56 -17.13 5.63
N GLY A 41 3.55 -16.67 4.86
CA GLY A 41 3.65 -16.90 3.43
C GLY A 41 3.78 -15.63 2.59
N ILE A 42 3.52 -15.79 1.28
CA ILE A 42 3.53 -14.70 0.30
C ILE A 42 2.08 -14.36 -0.08
N PHE A 43 1.74 -13.08 -0.03
CA PHE A 43 0.39 -12.60 -0.35
C PHE A 43 0.46 -11.61 -1.51
N ALA A 44 0.27 -12.10 -2.74
CA ALA A 44 0.43 -11.33 -3.98
C ALA A 44 -0.86 -10.69 -4.52
N HIS A 45 -2.03 -11.11 -4.02
CA HIS A 45 -3.33 -10.59 -4.48
C HIS A 45 -3.70 -9.29 -3.75
N ARG A 46 -2.92 -8.24 -4.01
CA ARG A 46 -3.08 -6.93 -3.36
C ARG A 46 -2.84 -5.81 -4.37
N PHE A 47 -3.63 -4.75 -4.26
CA PHE A 47 -3.40 -3.52 -5.02
C PHE A 47 -3.80 -2.28 -4.21
N LEU A 48 -3.34 -1.14 -4.68
CA LEU A 48 -3.75 0.19 -4.27
C LEU A 48 -4.09 0.99 -5.52
N ALA A 49 -5.29 1.56 -5.55
CA ALA A 49 -5.71 2.47 -6.60
C ALA A 49 -5.76 3.90 -6.05
N SER A 50 -5.23 4.86 -6.79
CA SER A 50 -5.06 6.24 -6.36
C SER A 50 -5.67 7.19 -7.37
N THR A 51 -6.50 8.13 -6.92
CA THR A 51 -7.08 9.19 -7.76
C THR A 51 -7.12 10.51 -7.01
N ALA A 52 -7.18 11.61 -7.76
CA ALA A 52 -7.36 12.93 -7.17
C ALA A 52 -8.71 12.97 -6.44
N ARG A 53 -8.73 13.53 -5.23
CA ARG A 53 -9.98 13.64 -4.47
C ARG A 53 -11.01 14.49 -5.24
N THR A 54 -10.57 15.53 -5.93
CA THR A 54 -11.44 16.42 -6.73
C THR A 54 -12.22 15.70 -7.82
N SER A 55 -11.77 14.51 -8.23
CA SER A 55 -12.37 13.66 -9.25
C SER A 55 -13.49 12.76 -8.71
N VAL A 56 -13.75 12.76 -7.39
CA VAL A 56 -14.75 11.90 -6.75
C VAL A 56 -15.75 12.67 -5.90
N ASP A 57 -17.00 12.23 -5.95
CA ASP A 57 -18.04 12.67 -5.02
C ASP A 57 -17.85 12.01 -3.65
N CYS A 58 -17.89 12.82 -2.58
CA CYS A 58 -17.72 12.35 -1.20
C CYS A 58 -18.78 11.31 -0.83
N GLN A 59 -20.02 11.58 -1.19
CA GLN A 59 -21.15 10.75 -0.81
C GLN A 59 -21.06 9.39 -1.51
N ALA A 60 -20.73 9.38 -2.80
CA ALA A 60 -20.48 8.15 -3.55
C ALA A 60 -19.38 7.28 -2.93
N VAL A 61 -18.27 7.88 -2.44
CA VAL A 61 -17.19 7.14 -1.77
C VAL A 61 -17.65 6.54 -0.44
N VAL A 62 -18.41 7.30 0.37
CA VAL A 62 -18.96 6.81 1.64
C VAL A 62 -19.95 5.66 1.38
N GLU A 63 -20.82 5.80 0.39
CA GLU A 63 -21.77 4.75 -0.03
C GLU A 63 -21.06 3.50 -0.53
N LEU A 64 -19.99 3.64 -1.32
CA LEU A 64 -19.13 2.52 -1.69
C LEU A 64 -18.58 1.83 -0.44
N CYS A 65 -17.99 2.58 0.48
CA CYS A 65 -17.38 2.01 1.69
C CYS A 65 -18.42 1.25 2.54
N LEU A 66 -19.64 1.80 2.69
CA LEU A 66 -20.76 1.12 3.36
C LEU A 66 -21.17 -0.16 2.65
N ARG A 67 -21.27 -0.15 1.31
CA ARG A 67 -21.53 -1.36 0.50
C ARG A 67 -20.45 -2.42 0.64
N LEU A 68 -19.20 -1.99 0.83
CA LEU A 68 -18.04 -2.86 1.07
C LEU A 68 -17.91 -3.29 2.54
N GLY A 69 -18.85 -2.91 3.40
CA GLY A 69 -18.93 -3.41 4.78
C GLY A 69 -18.09 -2.63 5.79
N ILE A 70 -17.71 -1.38 5.51
CA ILE A 70 -17.09 -0.53 6.54
C ILE A 70 -18.04 -0.40 7.74
N PRO A 71 -17.54 -0.37 9.00
CA PRO A 71 -18.41 -0.16 10.14
C PRO A 71 -19.17 1.17 10.05
N ASN A 72 -20.48 1.15 10.32
CA ASN A 72 -21.34 2.33 10.15
C ASN A 72 -20.82 3.57 10.91
N HIS A 73 -20.28 3.39 12.11
CA HIS A 73 -19.73 4.51 12.91
C HIS A 73 -18.44 5.11 12.33
N CYS A 74 -17.77 4.46 11.39
CA CYS A 74 -16.60 5.00 10.69
C CYS A 74 -16.98 5.91 9.51
N SER A 75 -18.23 5.87 9.03
CA SER A 75 -18.66 6.66 7.85
C SER A 75 -18.47 8.17 8.03
N GLY A 76 -18.80 8.70 9.22
CA GLY A 76 -18.61 10.13 9.52
C GLY A 76 -17.14 10.54 9.54
N GLU A 77 -16.25 9.65 9.99
CA GLU A 77 -14.79 9.87 9.97
C GLU A 77 -14.25 9.86 8.53
N VAL A 78 -14.70 8.93 7.70
CA VAL A 78 -14.37 8.89 6.27
C VAL A 78 -14.82 10.18 5.58
N HIS A 79 -16.07 10.59 5.79
CA HIS A 79 -16.61 11.81 5.20
C HIS A 79 -15.79 13.04 5.62
N HIS A 80 -15.54 13.19 6.92
CA HIS A 80 -14.79 14.33 7.45
C HIS A 80 -13.38 14.43 6.85
N HIS A 81 -12.64 13.32 6.76
CA HIS A 81 -11.29 13.34 6.20
C HIS A 81 -11.28 13.51 4.67
N LEU A 82 -12.29 13.01 3.96
CA LEU A 82 -12.44 13.19 2.51
C LEU A 82 -12.60 14.67 2.11
N GLU A 83 -13.25 15.49 2.95
CA GLU A 83 -13.43 16.93 2.67
C GLU A 83 -12.09 17.66 2.54
N SER A 84 -11.07 17.23 3.29
CA SER A 84 -9.74 17.85 3.31
C SER A 84 -8.67 17.10 2.49
N ALA A 85 -8.99 15.92 1.94
CA ALA A 85 -8.01 15.10 1.24
C ALA A 85 -7.66 15.69 -0.14
N LYS A 86 -6.38 15.62 -0.53
CA LYS A 86 -5.93 15.88 -1.91
C LYS A 86 -6.02 14.62 -2.77
N PHE A 87 -5.71 13.44 -2.21
CA PHE A 87 -5.83 12.16 -2.89
C PHE A 87 -6.67 11.15 -2.10
N LEU A 88 -7.41 10.34 -2.84
CA LEU A 88 -8.11 9.16 -2.35
C LEU A 88 -7.35 7.93 -2.84
N HIS A 89 -7.04 7.02 -1.92
CA HIS A 89 -6.53 5.70 -2.27
C HIS A 89 -7.43 4.60 -1.74
N LEU A 90 -7.78 3.66 -2.61
CA LEU A 90 -8.60 2.48 -2.31
C LEU A 90 -7.74 1.23 -2.47
N GLY A 91 -7.58 0.48 -1.38
CA GLY A 91 -6.74 -0.71 -1.33
C GLY A 91 -7.55 -1.98 -1.15
N TYR A 92 -7.08 -3.06 -1.76
CA TYR A 92 -7.61 -4.40 -1.61
C TYR A 92 -6.49 -5.37 -1.23
N GLU A 93 -6.80 -6.34 -0.37
CA GLU A 93 -5.92 -7.45 -0.05
C GLU A 93 -6.74 -8.71 0.20
N GLU A 94 -6.43 -9.75 -0.57
CA GLU A 94 -7.02 -11.06 -0.41
C GLU A 94 -6.10 -11.97 0.40
N GLY A 95 -6.65 -12.56 1.45
CA GLY A 95 -6.02 -13.63 2.21
C GLY A 95 -6.84 -14.91 2.09
N SER A 96 -6.30 -16.01 2.61
CA SER A 96 -6.96 -17.33 2.57
C SER A 96 -8.30 -17.39 3.30
N ALA A 97 -8.49 -16.55 4.33
CA ALA A 97 -9.70 -16.52 5.16
C ALA A 97 -10.23 -15.11 5.44
N SER A 98 -9.67 -14.09 4.80
CA SER A 98 -10.00 -12.68 5.04
C SER A 98 -9.93 -11.89 3.75
N CYS A 99 -10.76 -10.86 3.63
CA CYS A 99 -10.76 -9.93 2.51
C CYS A 99 -10.72 -8.52 3.09
N LEU A 100 -9.59 -7.83 2.92
CA LEU A 100 -9.37 -6.52 3.51
C LEU A 100 -9.58 -5.43 2.46
N TYR A 101 -10.52 -4.53 2.75
CA TYR A 101 -10.59 -3.25 2.06
C TYR A 101 -9.92 -2.16 2.89
N LYS A 102 -9.41 -1.15 2.20
CA LYS A 102 -8.65 -0.07 2.79
C LYS A 102 -9.03 1.23 2.09
N ILE A 103 -9.21 2.27 2.87
CA ILE A 103 -9.28 3.64 2.37
C ILE A 103 -8.14 4.42 3.00
N TYR A 104 -7.43 5.19 2.19
CA TYR A 104 -6.40 6.13 2.61
C TYR A 104 -6.78 7.51 2.07
N LEU A 105 -6.72 8.49 2.95
CA LEU A 105 -7.09 9.87 2.70
C LEU A 105 -5.84 10.69 2.90
N GLU A 106 -5.21 11.04 1.78
CA GLU A 106 -3.96 11.81 1.78
C GLU A 106 -4.28 13.29 1.94
N THR A 107 -3.77 13.89 3.01
CA THR A 107 -3.87 15.32 3.20
C THR A 107 -2.83 16.03 2.37
N GLY A 108 -3.23 17.13 1.76
CA GLY A 108 -2.28 18.02 1.15
C GLY A 108 -1.49 18.84 2.14
N HIS A 109 -0.22 19.07 1.82
CA HIS A 109 0.57 20.11 2.46
C HIS A 109 0.86 21.21 1.44
N ASP A 110 0.71 22.47 1.83
CA ASP A 110 0.97 23.62 0.95
C ASP A 110 2.44 24.06 1.03
N CYS A 111 3.13 23.64 2.08
CA CYS A 111 4.56 23.72 2.24
C CYS A 111 5.10 22.37 2.77
N GLU A 112 6.38 22.11 2.54
CA GLU A 112 7.03 20.96 3.16
C GLU A 112 7.07 21.15 4.69
N PRO A 113 6.72 20.12 5.46
CA PRO A 113 6.68 20.21 6.92
C PRO A 113 8.09 20.37 7.52
N GLU A 114 8.20 21.18 8.58
CA GLU A 114 9.37 21.16 9.45
C GLU A 114 9.27 19.93 10.37
N GLY A 115 10.05 18.89 10.08
CA GLY A 115 10.07 17.65 10.86
C GLY A 115 9.11 16.59 10.32
N SER A 116 7.96 16.39 10.98
CA SER A 116 7.02 15.33 10.65
C SER A 116 5.58 15.80 10.56
N VAL A 117 4.80 15.22 9.65
CA VAL A 117 3.39 15.54 9.47
C VAL A 117 2.58 14.27 9.23
N VAL A 118 1.31 14.27 9.64
CA VAL A 118 0.38 13.21 9.24
C VAL A 118 0.04 13.43 7.76
N GLN A 119 0.48 12.52 6.91
CA GLN A 119 0.24 12.53 5.47
C GLN A 119 -1.06 11.80 5.12
N HIS A 120 -1.32 10.64 5.75
CA HIS A 120 -2.55 9.88 5.49
C HIS A 120 -3.30 9.49 6.75
N HIS A 121 -4.63 9.59 6.66
CA HIS A 121 -5.57 8.90 7.52
C HIS A 121 -6.08 7.65 6.80
N ALA A 122 -6.01 6.49 7.45
CA ALA A 122 -6.43 5.25 6.83
C ALA A 122 -7.37 4.44 7.70
N ILE A 123 -8.36 3.82 7.07
CA ILE A 123 -9.22 2.81 7.70
C ILE A 123 -9.11 1.53 6.89
N LYS A 124 -8.86 0.43 7.59
CA LYS A 124 -8.73 -0.92 7.02
C LYS A 124 -9.74 -1.81 7.70
N TRP A 125 -10.55 -2.54 6.95
CA TRP A 125 -11.58 -3.40 7.52
C TRP A 125 -11.68 -4.72 6.77
N ASP A 126 -12.08 -5.75 7.51
CA ASP A 126 -12.43 -7.05 6.95
C ASP A 126 -13.87 -7.01 6.44
N SER A 127 -14.09 -7.42 5.19
CA SER A 127 -15.43 -7.43 4.58
C SER A 127 -16.31 -8.58 5.04
N ILE A 128 -15.73 -9.62 5.63
CA ILE A 128 -16.43 -10.79 6.19
C ILE A 128 -16.82 -10.51 7.64
N ASP A 129 -15.93 -9.87 8.40
CA ASP A 129 -16.12 -9.57 9.82
C ASP A 129 -15.92 -8.07 10.07
N ASN A 130 -17.00 -7.30 9.95
CA ASN A 130 -16.96 -5.84 10.13
C ASN A 130 -16.62 -5.40 11.56
N SER A 131 -16.56 -6.29 12.56
CA SER A 131 -16.02 -5.95 13.86
C SER A 131 -14.49 -5.76 13.82
N LYS A 132 -13.83 -6.36 12.82
CA LYS A 132 -12.38 -6.25 12.58
C LYS A 132 -12.10 -5.07 11.66
N TYR A 133 -11.79 -3.94 12.28
CA TYR A 133 -11.33 -2.77 11.57
C TYR A 133 -10.23 -2.05 12.37
N VAL A 134 -9.44 -1.25 11.66
CA VAL A 134 -8.26 -0.59 12.20
C VAL A 134 -8.12 0.80 11.61
N ARG A 135 -7.76 1.76 12.46
CA ARG A 135 -7.34 3.10 12.06
C ARG A 135 -5.83 3.19 12.06
N SER A 136 -5.27 3.72 10.99
CA SER A 136 -3.85 4.00 10.89
C SER A 136 -3.60 5.46 10.54
N LYS A 137 -2.51 6.01 11.06
CA LYS A 137 -1.93 7.28 10.60
C LYS A 137 -0.59 7.00 9.95
N TYR A 138 -0.38 7.61 8.79
CA TYR A 138 0.90 7.60 8.08
C TYR A 138 1.55 8.95 8.32
N ILE A 139 2.70 8.93 8.98
CA ILE A 139 3.45 10.11 9.40
C ILE A 139 4.64 10.21 8.47
N TRP A 140 4.65 11.23 7.61
CA TRP A 140 5.81 11.55 6.78
C TRP A 140 6.86 12.25 7.66
N TYR A 141 8.10 11.79 7.55
CA TYR A 141 9.26 12.45 8.15
C TYR A 141 10.16 13.02 7.07
N ARG A 142 10.48 14.30 7.19
CA ARG A 142 11.53 14.92 6.41
C ARG A 142 12.89 14.56 7.00
N LEU A 143 13.60 13.66 6.34
CA LEU A 143 14.91 13.17 6.77
C LEU A 143 16.02 13.78 5.90
N GLN A 144 17.16 14.09 6.51
CA GLN A 144 18.27 14.75 5.82
C GLN A 144 19.41 13.78 5.48
N THR A 145 19.47 12.64 6.15
CA THR A 145 20.55 11.66 5.97
C THR A 145 20.02 10.24 6.02
N VAL A 146 20.71 9.33 5.33
CA VAL A 146 20.39 7.88 5.38
C VAL A 146 20.47 7.40 6.82
N THR A 147 21.45 7.86 7.60
CA THR A 147 21.57 7.55 9.03
C THR A 147 20.27 7.84 9.79
N ASN A 148 19.60 8.97 9.52
CA ASN A 148 18.32 9.25 10.18
C ASN A 148 17.23 8.26 9.78
N VAL A 149 17.24 7.74 8.55
CA VAL A 149 16.32 6.66 8.14
C VAL A 149 16.62 5.40 8.97
N LEU A 150 17.90 5.02 9.07
CA LEU A 150 18.33 3.80 9.77
C LEU A 150 18.00 3.85 11.27
N ASP A 151 18.26 4.98 11.93
CA ASP A 151 17.95 5.19 13.35
C ASP A 151 16.45 4.98 13.63
N ARG A 152 15.59 5.32 12.65
CA ARG A 152 14.14 5.10 12.76
C ARG A 152 13.76 3.64 12.53
N LEU A 153 14.43 2.94 11.62
CA LEU A 153 14.25 1.49 11.47
C LEU A 153 14.62 0.75 12.75
N ASP A 154 15.69 1.15 13.42
CA ASP A 154 16.09 0.58 14.72
C ASP A 154 14.96 0.67 15.75
N ALA A 155 14.28 1.82 15.81
CA ALA A 155 13.13 2.02 16.68
C ALA A 155 11.92 1.14 16.30
N ILE A 156 11.79 0.74 15.03
CA ILE A 156 10.68 -0.11 14.54
C ILE A 156 10.92 -1.59 14.88
N TYR A 157 12.14 -2.09 14.68
CA TYR A 157 12.48 -3.52 14.75
C TYR A 157 13.08 -3.97 16.10
N GLY A 158 13.06 -3.13 17.14
CA GLY A 158 13.77 -3.42 18.40
C GLY A 158 13.59 -4.85 18.97
N GLY A 159 14.66 -5.41 19.55
CA GLY A 159 14.66 -6.75 20.15
C GLY A 159 15.14 -7.85 19.20
N ASP A 160 14.40 -8.96 19.12
CA ASP A 160 14.76 -10.21 18.40
C ASP A 160 14.65 -10.13 16.86
N SER A 161 14.26 -8.97 16.31
CA SER A 161 14.06 -8.77 14.87
C SER A 161 15.28 -8.21 14.14
N GLU A 162 16.48 -8.40 14.71
CA GLU A 162 17.75 -7.88 14.17
C GLU A 162 18.02 -8.32 12.72
N SER A 163 17.72 -9.57 12.35
CA SER A 163 17.91 -10.03 10.97
C SER A 163 17.01 -9.32 9.96
N SER A 164 15.76 -9.01 10.34
CA SER A 164 14.82 -8.28 9.46
C SER A 164 15.17 -6.80 9.38
N LEU A 165 15.67 -6.22 10.46
CA LEU A 165 16.27 -4.89 10.44
C LEU A 165 17.45 -4.83 9.46
N GLU A 166 18.37 -5.78 9.50
CA GLU A 166 19.50 -5.83 8.56
C GLU A 166 19.04 -5.91 7.09
N ILE A 167 18.06 -6.77 6.80
CA ILE A 167 17.45 -6.87 5.47
C ILE A 167 16.85 -5.52 5.04
N ALA A 168 16.09 -4.87 5.93
CA ALA A 168 15.48 -3.57 5.64
C ALA A 168 16.55 -2.49 5.36
N ARG A 169 17.61 -2.46 6.17
CA ARG A 169 18.74 -1.53 6.00
C ARG A 169 19.40 -1.72 4.63
N ASP A 170 19.66 -2.96 4.23
CA ASP A 170 20.30 -3.25 2.94
C ASP A 170 19.43 -2.82 1.75
N MET A 171 18.12 -3.07 1.81
CA MET A 171 17.18 -2.60 0.79
C MET A 171 17.13 -1.06 0.71
N ILE A 172 17.23 -0.38 1.86
CA ILE A 172 17.24 1.09 1.92
C ILE A 172 18.54 1.67 1.41
N PHE A 173 19.69 1.04 1.71
CA PHE A 173 20.97 1.42 1.13
C PHE A 173 20.98 1.27 -0.39
N LEU A 174 20.33 0.22 -0.92
CA LEU A 174 20.19 0.07 -2.37
C LEU A 174 19.45 1.27 -2.96
N GLY A 175 18.30 1.67 -2.41
CA GLY A 175 17.56 2.85 -2.88
C GLY A 175 18.34 4.15 -2.72
N ALA A 176 18.93 4.39 -1.56
CA ALA A 176 19.71 5.58 -1.25
C ALA A 176 21.01 5.70 -2.07
N SER A 177 21.48 4.61 -2.68
CA SER A 177 22.60 4.65 -3.63
C SER A 177 22.23 5.24 -5.00
N ARG A 178 20.93 5.37 -5.29
CA ARG A 178 20.40 5.84 -6.58
C ARG A 178 19.85 7.26 -6.53
N ILE A 179 19.31 7.66 -5.39
CA ILE A 179 18.67 8.97 -5.20
C ILE A 179 19.18 9.65 -3.94
N PRO A 180 19.19 11.00 -3.92
CA PRO A 180 19.49 11.73 -2.69
C PRO A 180 18.43 11.43 -1.63
N VAL A 181 18.81 11.57 -0.36
CA VAL A 181 17.93 11.25 0.77
C VAL A 181 16.71 12.15 0.84
N GLU A 182 16.84 13.41 0.41
CA GLU A 182 15.70 14.33 0.31
C GLU A 182 14.58 13.82 -0.60
N ASP A 183 14.90 12.96 -1.58
CA ASP A 183 13.92 12.36 -2.48
C ASP A 183 13.31 11.05 -1.92
N LEU A 184 13.83 10.55 -0.79
CA LEU A 184 13.25 9.41 -0.09
C LEU A 184 12.04 9.87 0.73
N HIS A 185 10.84 9.68 0.17
CA HIS A 185 9.60 9.90 0.90
C HIS A 185 9.42 8.79 1.95
N TYR A 186 9.93 9.02 3.17
CA TYR A 186 9.86 8.08 4.29
C TYR A 186 8.63 8.35 5.19
N MET A 187 7.81 7.33 5.38
CA MET A 187 6.66 7.37 6.29
C MET A 187 6.76 6.29 7.37
N GLU A 188 6.19 6.58 8.54
CA GLU A 188 5.86 5.56 9.54
C GLU A 188 4.37 5.41 9.71
N VAL A 189 3.95 4.20 10.00
CA VAL A 189 2.56 3.85 10.21
C VAL A 189 2.34 3.51 11.66
N THR A 190 1.44 4.25 12.29
CA THR A 190 0.98 3.99 13.66
C THR A 190 -0.49 3.58 13.64
N GLU A 191 -0.86 2.69 14.55
CA GLU A 191 -2.24 2.25 14.77
C GLU A 191 -2.60 2.51 16.24
N SER A 192 -3.71 3.22 16.47
CA SER A 192 -4.13 3.56 17.85
C SER A 192 -4.44 2.29 18.65
N GLY A 193 -3.80 2.14 19.81
CA GLY A 193 -4.00 0.98 20.71
C GLY A 193 -3.35 -0.32 20.22
N SER A 194 -2.42 -0.25 19.28
CA SER A 194 -1.73 -1.41 18.69
C SER A 194 -0.22 -1.33 18.94
N LEU A 195 0.43 -2.50 19.03
CA LEU A 195 1.89 -2.62 19.04
C LEU A 195 2.49 -2.58 17.62
N ARG A 196 1.66 -2.44 16.58
CA ARG A 196 2.14 -2.35 15.21
C ARG A 196 3.06 -1.15 15.06
N SER A 197 4.24 -1.38 14.49
CA SER A 197 5.19 -0.37 14.06
C SER A 197 5.71 -0.75 12.68
N SER A 198 5.60 0.14 11.70
CA SER A 198 6.07 -0.14 10.34
C SER A 198 6.42 1.13 9.59
N PHE A 199 7.31 1.02 8.61
CA PHE A 199 7.67 2.10 7.69
C PHE A 199 7.12 1.84 6.28
N ASP A 200 7.12 2.88 5.47
CA ASP A 200 6.90 2.86 4.03
C ASP A 200 7.86 3.87 3.38
N ILE A 201 8.50 3.50 2.27
CA ILE A 201 9.41 4.35 1.51
C ILE A 201 9.04 4.30 0.04
N ASN A 202 8.88 5.47 -0.57
CA ASN A 202 8.77 5.61 -2.01
C ASN A 202 10.16 5.49 -2.68
N PHE A 203 10.25 4.63 -3.68
CA PHE A 203 11.44 4.37 -4.49
C PHE A 203 11.23 4.61 -5.99
N TYR A 204 10.12 5.22 -6.43
CA TYR A 204 9.88 5.46 -7.85
C TYR A 204 11.03 6.22 -8.52
N SER A 205 11.57 7.25 -7.86
CA SER A 205 12.69 8.05 -8.37
C SER A 205 14.02 7.27 -8.43
N ALA A 206 14.14 6.15 -7.72
CA ALA A 206 15.34 5.31 -7.73
C ALA A 206 15.45 4.42 -8.98
N GLU A 207 14.37 4.32 -9.77
CA GLU A 207 14.28 3.52 -10.99
C GLU A 207 14.71 2.06 -10.80
N LEU A 208 14.54 1.55 -9.58
CA LEU A 208 14.78 0.15 -9.25
C LEU A 208 13.70 -0.74 -9.86
N ARG A 209 14.04 -2.00 -10.10
CA ARG A 209 13.11 -3.03 -10.52
C ARG A 209 12.87 -4.02 -9.40
N VAL A 210 11.75 -4.73 -9.43
CA VAL A 210 11.44 -5.78 -8.44
C VAL A 210 12.56 -6.82 -8.35
N GLN A 211 13.17 -7.19 -9.49
CA GLN A 211 14.30 -8.13 -9.52
C GLN A 211 15.51 -7.68 -8.68
N ASP A 212 15.71 -6.36 -8.50
CA ASP A 212 16.84 -5.84 -7.72
C ASP A 212 16.67 -6.13 -6.22
N LEU A 213 15.44 -6.40 -5.78
CA LEU A 213 15.13 -6.74 -4.38
C LEU A 213 15.24 -8.25 -4.11
N VAL A 214 15.31 -9.10 -5.13
CA VAL A 214 15.25 -10.56 -4.99
C VAL A 214 16.28 -11.12 -4.00
N PRO A 215 17.56 -10.70 -4.00
CA PRO A 215 18.53 -11.22 -3.02
C PRO A 215 18.12 -10.97 -1.56
N PHE A 216 17.49 -9.83 -1.29
CA PHE A 216 17.01 -9.48 0.06
C PHE A 216 15.70 -10.19 0.41
N LEU A 217 14.82 -10.36 -0.58
CA LEU A 217 13.56 -11.10 -0.40
C LEU A 217 13.80 -12.59 -0.16
N VAL A 218 14.83 -13.19 -0.77
CA VAL A 218 15.25 -14.57 -0.47
C VAL A 218 15.68 -14.70 1.00
N ARG A 219 16.51 -13.77 1.51
CA ARG A 219 16.88 -13.73 2.94
C ARG A 219 15.66 -13.60 3.85
N ALA A 220 14.68 -12.77 3.46
CA ALA A 220 13.42 -12.66 4.19
C ALA A 220 12.64 -13.98 4.20
N CYS A 221 12.53 -14.67 3.06
CA CYS A 221 11.89 -15.98 2.97
C CYS A 221 12.60 -17.03 3.85
N GLU A 222 13.93 -17.06 3.86
CA GLU A 222 14.70 -17.95 4.73
C GLU A 222 14.40 -17.67 6.21
N ARG A 223 14.46 -16.40 6.62
CA ARG A 223 14.17 -15.97 7.99
C ARG A 223 12.74 -16.28 8.43
N TYR A 224 11.79 -16.17 7.50
CA TYR A 224 10.38 -16.41 7.75
C TYR A 224 9.96 -17.87 7.50
N SER A 225 10.90 -18.74 7.10
CA SER A 225 10.60 -20.12 6.70
C SER A 225 9.48 -20.20 5.64
N THR A 226 9.49 -19.26 4.70
CA THR A 226 8.52 -19.13 3.60
C THR A 226 9.09 -19.69 2.29
N SER A 227 8.20 -20.07 1.37
CA SER A 227 8.57 -20.71 0.11
C SER A 227 9.41 -19.81 -0.81
N ILE A 228 10.69 -20.16 -0.99
CA ILE A 228 11.59 -19.51 -1.96
C ILE A 228 11.13 -19.78 -3.40
N SER A 229 10.59 -20.98 -3.68
CA SER A 229 10.11 -21.31 -5.03
C SER A 229 8.86 -20.51 -5.41
N GLU A 230 8.00 -20.20 -4.44
CA GLU A 230 6.85 -19.31 -4.64
C GLU A 230 7.32 -17.88 -4.91
N LEU A 231 8.30 -17.38 -4.15
CA LEU A 231 8.92 -16.08 -4.40
C LEU A 231 9.53 -16.02 -5.81
N GLN A 232 10.31 -17.03 -6.20
CA GLN A 232 10.92 -17.10 -7.53
C GLN A 232 9.87 -17.08 -8.64
N SER A 233 8.84 -17.92 -8.53
CA SER A 233 7.75 -17.97 -9.51
C SER A 233 7.04 -16.62 -9.66
N LEU A 234 6.83 -15.91 -8.54
CA LEU A 234 6.27 -14.56 -8.56
C LEU A 234 7.24 -13.59 -9.27
N CYS A 235 8.50 -13.52 -8.83
CA CYS A 235 9.50 -12.61 -9.37
C CYS A 235 9.85 -12.89 -10.84
N ASP A 236 9.71 -14.12 -11.34
CA ASP A 236 9.84 -14.42 -12.77
C ASP A 236 8.78 -13.70 -13.61
N SER A 237 7.59 -13.46 -13.03
CA SER A 237 6.49 -12.79 -13.72
C SER A 237 6.53 -11.26 -13.61
N ILE A 238 7.04 -10.72 -12.50
CA ILE A 238 7.00 -9.27 -12.20
C ILE A 238 8.39 -8.63 -12.03
N GLY A 239 9.49 -9.39 -12.18
CA GLY A 239 10.83 -8.91 -11.88
C GLY A 239 11.27 -7.70 -12.69
N GLY A 240 10.71 -7.56 -13.91
CA GLY A 240 10.93 -6.42 -14.79
C GLY A 240 10.15 -5.17 -14.39
N GLU A 241 9.16 -5.24 -13.51
CA GLU A 241 8.34 -4.10 -13.12
C GLU A 241 9.14 -3.09 -12.30
N VAL A 242 8.80 -1.81 -12.45
CA VAL A 242 9.39 -0.72 -11.66
C VAL A 242 8.93 -0.85 -10.21
N LEU A 243 9.87 -0.77 -9.28
CA LEU A 243 9.63 -0.72 -7.86
C LEU A 243 9.03 0.65 -7.48
N GLY A 244 7.85 0.61 -6.87
CA GLY A 244 7.17 1.80 -6.35
C GLY A 244 7.52 2.07 -4.91
N HIS A 245 7.08 1.21 -4.00
CA HIS A 245 7.29 1.36 -2.56
C HIS A 245 7.85 0.10 -1.92
N LEU A 246 8.59 0.31 -0.82
CA LEU A 246 8.94 -0.73 0.13
C LEU A 246 8.35 -0.36 1.50
N ALA A 247 7.56 -1.26 2.06
CA ALA A 247 7.12 -1.15 3.45
C ALA A 247 7.62 -2.33 4.26
N GLY A 248 7.93 -2.13 5.53
CA GLY A 248 8.36 -3.19 6.43
C GLY A 248 8.11 -2.87 7.89
N GLY A 249 8.15 -3.88 8.74
CA GLY A 249 8.09 -3.68 10.19
C GLY A 249 7.44 -4.84 10.91
N ILE A 250 6.86 -4.53 12.07
CA ILE A 250 6.23 -5.47 12.99
C ILE A 250 4.71 -5.29 12.95
N HIS A 251 4.01 -6.37 12.64
CA HIS A 251 2.56 -6.40 12.62
C HIS A 251 1.96 -6.52 14.03
N ARG A 252 0.65 -6.31 14.17
CA ARG A 252 -0.07 -6.30 15.47
C ARG A 252 0.09 -7.59 16.30
N ASN A 253 0.40 -8.70 15.64
CA ASN A 253 0.57 -10.01 16.25
C ASN A 253 2.05 -10.36 16.49
N GLY A 254 2.96 -9.42 16.31
CA GLY A 254 4.40 -9.61 16.46
C GLY A 254 5.12 -10.09 15.19
N ASP A 255 4.39 -10.48 14.14
CA ASP A 255 5.01 -10.96 12.91
C ASP A 255 5.73 -9.83 12.16
N GLU A 256 6.98 -10.08 11.82
CA GLU A 256 7.75 -9.27 10.87
C GLU A 256 7.15 -9.40 9.45
N PHE A 257 7.25 -8.35 8.64
CA PHE A 257 6.82 -8.40 7.24
C PHE A 257 7.58 -7.42 6.35
N PHE A 258 7.55 -7.69 5.05
CA PHE A 258 7.86 -6.74 3.98
C PHE A 258 6.71 -6.70 2.98
N ASN A 259 6.33 -5.51 2.53
CA ASN A 259 5.49 -5.31 1.35
C ASN A 259 6.31 -4.66 0.25
N VAL A 260 6.18 -5.16 -0.96
CA VAL A 260 6.78 -4.58 -2.16
C VAL A 260 5.65 -4.13 -3.07
N TYR A 261 5.66 -2.86 -3.46
CA TYR A 261 4.69 -2.25 -4.37
C TYR A 261 5.37 -1.96 -5.70
N TYR A 262 4.68 -2.19 -6.82
CA TYR A 262 5.29 -2.15 -8.14
C TYR A 262 4.28 -1.90 -9.26
N GLY A 263 4.81 -1.50 -10.41
CA GLY A 263 4.09 -1.51 -11.69
C GLY A 263 2.86 -0.61 -11.71
N VAL A 264 2.98 0.66 -11.28
CA VAL A 264 1.86 1.59 -11.39
C VAL A 264 1.41 1.76 -12.83
N GLU A 265 0.15 1.45 -13.09
CA GLU A 265 -0.51 1.63 -14.37
C GLU A 265 -1.43 2.85 -14.29
N GLN A 266 -1.26 3.80 -15.20
CA GLN A 266 -2.23 4.88 -15.37
C GLN A 266 -3.40 4.37 -16.20
N ARG A 267 -4.59 4.38 -15.59
CA ARG A 267 -5.84 3.95 -16.22
C ARG A 267 -6.79 5.14 -16.33
N GLN A 268 -7.63 5.11 -17.35
CA GLN A 268 -8.68 6.10 -17.57
C GLN A 268 -10.02 5.44 -17.28
N GLY A 269 -10.72 5.91 -16.25
CA GLY A 269 -12.10 5.48 -16.07
C GLY A 269 -13.01 6.07 -17.15
N GLN A 270 -14.07 5.33 -17.47
CA GLN A 270 -15.06 5.62 -18.50
C GLN A 270 -16.43 5.60 -17.84
N SER A 271 -17.11 6.76 -17.82
CA SER A 271 -18.50 6.79 -17.39
C SER A 271 -19.35 5.96 -18.37
N PRO A 272 -20.31 5.14 -17.90
CA PRO A 272 -21.23 4.46 -18.80
C PRO A 272 -21.93 5.51 -19.65
N ALA A 273 -21.72 5.42 -20.97
CA ALA A 273 -22.35 6.31 -21.94
C ALA A 273 -23.85 6.34 -21.64
N HIS A 274 -24.36 7.51 -21.24
CA HIS A 274 -25.79 7.71 -21.12
C HIS A 274 -26.36 7.51 -22.53
N GLY A 275 -26.90 6.32 -22.78
CA GLY A 275 -27.67 6.04 -23.98
C GLY A 275 -28.76 7.11 -24.10
N PRO A 276 -29.07 7.57 -25.33
CA PRO A 276 -30.02 8.65 -25.51
C PRO A 276 -31.34 8.27 -24.84
N ILE A 277 -31.82 9.14 -23.94
CA ILE A 277 -33.16 9.07 -23.38
C ILE A 277 -34.11 9.10 -24.59
N ARG A 278 -34.68 7.94 -24.94
CA ARG A 278 -35.78 7.89 -25.88
C ARG A 278 -37.00 8.44 -25.15
N GLY A 279 -37.39 9.67 -25.52
CA GLY A 279 -38.70 10.24 -25.20
C GLY A 279 -39.84 9.54 -25.92
#